data_AF-A0A6V7L0E3-F1
#
_entry.id   AF-A0A6V7L0E3-F1
#
_cell.length_a   1.000
_cell.length_b   1.000
_cell.length_c   1.000
_cell.angle_alpha   90.00
_cell.angle_beta   90.00
_cell.angle_gamma   90.00
#
_symmetry.space_group_name_H-M   'P 1'
#
loop_
_entity.id
_entity.type
_entity.pdbx_description
1 polymer ?
#
loop_
_entity_poly.entity_id
_entity_poly.type
_entity_poly.pdbx_seq_one_letter_code
_entity_poly.pdbx_strand_id
1 'polypeptide(L)' 'EAIAVGMRAALKPVDSVITAYRAHGWTYLMGINPVGVLCELTGRQSGNARGKGGSMHMYAKNFYGGNGIVGAQ' A
#
# COMPACT_ATOMS: atom_id res chain seq x y z
N GLU A 1 -4.82 -11.07 5.14
CA GLU A 1 -3.56 -11.74 4.77
C GLU A 1 -3.79 -12.67 3.58
N ALA A 2 -4.57 -13.74 3.74
CA ALA A 2 -4.84 -14.72 2.65
C ALA A 2 -5.34 -14.08 1.34
N ILE A 3 -6.21 -13.06 1.45
CA ILE A 3 -6.72 -12.31 0.29
C ILE A 3 -5.56 -11.67 -0.50
N ALA A 4 -4.79 -10.81 0.15
CA ALA A 4 -3.75 -10.03 -0.53
C ALA A 4 -2.61 -10.93 -1.02
N VAL A 5 -2.20 -11.93 -0.23
CA VAL A 5 -1.15 -12.88 -0.61
C VAL A 5 -1.61 -13.78 -1.77
N GLY A 6 -2.83 -14.32 -1.69
CA GLY A 6 -3.40 -15.17 -2.74
C GLY A 6 -3.56 -14.42 -4.06
N MET A 7 -4.07 -13.18 -4.02
CA MET A 7 -4.14 -12.34 -5.21
C MET A 7 -2.75 -12.02 -5.75
N ARG A 8 -1.80 -11.61 -4.89
CA ARG A 8 -0.43 -11.28 -5.31
C ARG A 8 0.29 -12.45 -5.99
N ALA A 9 0.02 -13.68 -5.57
CA ALA A 9 0.58 -14.89 -6.17
C ALA A 9 0.07 -15.14 -7.61
N ALA A 10 -1.13 -14.67 -7.94
CA ALA A 10 -1.70 -14.79 -9.28
C ALA A 10 -1.35 -13.60 -10.21
N LEU A 11 -0.93 -12.46 -9.65
CA LEU A 11 -0.58 -11.25 -10.43
C LEU A 11 0.78 -11.37 -11.13
N LYS A 12 0.85 -10.87 -12.36
CA LYS A 12 2.09 -10.66 -13.10
C LYS A 12 2.78 -9.36 -12.67
N PRO A 13 4.09 -9.20 -12.90
CA PRO A 13 4.83 -7.98 -12.55
C PRO A 13 4.32 -6.69 -13.23
N VAL A 14 3.60 -6.84 -14.35
CA VAL A 14 3.04 -5.73 -15.13
C VAL A 14 1.65 -5.33 -14.69
N ASP A 15 0.99 -6.15 -13.86
CA ASP A 15 -0.38 -5.90 -13.43
C ASP A 15 -0.41 -4.82 -12.34
N SER A 16 -1.54 -4.12 -12.27
CA SER A 16 -1.77 -3.05 -11.31
C SER A 16 -2.83 -3.40 -10.28
N VAL A 17 -2.70 -2.81 -9.09
CA VAL A 17 -3.63 -2.98 -7.97
C VAL A 17 -4.03 -1.62 -7.41
N ILE A 18 -5.30 -1.49 -7.04
CA ILE A 18 -5.83 -0.38 -6.26
C ILE A 18 -6.76 -0.93 -5.17
N THR A 19 -6.83 -0.25 -4.02
CA THR A 19 -7.72 -0.65 -2.93
C THR A 19 -8.18 0.55 -2.10
N ALA A 20 -9.05 0.31 -1.12
CA ALA A 20 -9.49 1.29 -0.14
C ALA A 20 -8.43 1.48 0.97
N TYR A 21 -8.81 2.13 2.07
CA TYR A 21 -7.91 2.52 3.15
C TYR A 21 -7.29 1.36 3.98
N ARG A 22 -7.68 0.10 3.77
CA ARG A 22 -7.09 -1.08 4.45
C ARG A 22 -5.91 -1.65 3.65
N ALA A 23 -4.86 -0.85 3.49
CA ALA A 23 -3.85 -1.05 2.45
C ALA A 23 -2.46 -1.54 2.93
N HIS A 24 -2.21 -1.75 4.23
CA HIS A 24 -0.84 -2.01 4.73
C HIS A 24 -0.22 -3.29 4.17
N GLY A 25 -0.96 -4.40 4.19
CA GLY A 25 -0.51 -5.67 3.63
C GLY A 25 -0.26 -5.60 2.12
N TRP A 26 -1.10 -4.85 1.39
CA TRP A 26 -0.90 -4.58 -0.03
C TRP A 26 0.35 -3.77 -0.29
N THR A 27 0.57 -2.70 0.50
CA THR A 27 1.75 -1.84 0.39
C THR A 27 3.04 -2.65 0.56
N TYR A 28 3.06 -3.58 1.52
CA TYR A 28 4.16 -4.52 1.70
C TYR A 28 4.34 -5.46 0.49
N LEU A 29 3.27 -6.13 0.05
CA LEU A 29 3.31 -7.09 -1.07
C LEU A 29 3.63 -6.45 -2.42
N MET A 30 3.40 -5.14 -2.55
CA MET A 30 3.72 -4.32 -3.72
C MET A 30 5.13 -3.71 -3.65
N GLY A 31 5.94 -4.11 -2.66
CA GLY A 31 7.39 -3.90 -2.66
C GLY A 31 7.91 -2.87 -1.65
N ILE A 32 7.05 -2.32 -0.78
CA ILE A 32 7.52 -1.41 0.29
C ILE A 32 7.95 -2.24 1.50
N ASN A 33 9.16 -1.96 2.00
CA ASN A 33 9.67 -2.59 3.23
C ASN A 33 8.72 -2.32 4.42
N PRO A 34 8.48 -3.30 5.33
CA PRO A 34 7.73 -3.08 6.58
C PRO A 34 8.17 -1.84 7.37
N VAL A 35 9.47 -1.54 7.41
CA VAL A 35 9.99 -0.31 8.04
C VAL A 35 9.41 0.94 7.38
N GLY A 36 9.33 0.99 6.05
CA GLY A 36 8.75 2.12 5.32
C GLY A 36 7.25 2.29 5.60
N VAL A 37 6.51 1.19 5.75
CA VAL A 37 5.09 1.20 6.15
C VAL A 37 4.94 1.74 7.58
N LEU A 38 5.71 1.21 8.53
CA LEU A 38 5.66 1.64 9.93
C LEU A 38 6.15 3.08 10.12
N CYS A 39 7.16 3.51 9.36
CA CYS A 39 7.63 4.90 9.35
C CYS A 39 6.53 5.85 8.84
N GLU A 40 5.73 5.44 7.85
CA GLU A 40 4.61 6.24 7.37
C GLU A 40 3.49 6.32 8.41
N LEU A 41 3.16 5.21 9.08
CA LEU A 41 2.19 5.19 10.18
C LEU A 41 2.61 6.09 11.35
N THR A 42 3.90 6.27 11.56
CA THR A 42 4.47 7.12 12.62
C THR A 42 4.84 8.52 12.13
N GLY A 43 4.45 8.90 10.90
CA GLY A 43 4.65 10.24 10.35
C GLY A 43 6.12 10.64 10.14
N ARG A 44 7.02 9.68 9.89
CA ARG A 44 8.46 9.92 9.73
C ARG A 44 8.81 10.20 8.27
N GLN A 45 9.88 10.99 8.06
CA GLN A 45 10.39 11.32 6.72
C GLN A 45 10.79 10.08 5.91
N SER A 46 11.22 9.01 6.57
CA SER A 46 11.54 7.72 5.97
C SER A 46 10.31 6.87 5.61
N GLY A 47 9.11 7.39 5.84
CA GLY A 47 7.86 6.74 5.43
C GLY A 47 7.73 6.67 3.92
N ASN A 48 6.92 5.73 3.44
CA ASN A 48 6.68 5.50 2.02
C ASN A 48 6.20 6.77 1.27
N ALA A 49 5.39 7.62 1.92
CA ALA A 49 4.94 8.91 1.42
C ALA A 49 5.60 10.08 2.19
N ARG A 50 6.78 9.85 2.77
CA ARG A 50 7.56 10.81 3.55
C ARG A 50 6.79 11.39 4.75
N GLY A 51 5.90 10.60 5.34
CA GLY A 51 5.08 10.99 6.49
C GLY A 51 3.91 11.91 6.14
N LYS A 52 3.57 12.05 4.84
CA LYS A 52 2.47 12.91 4.37
C LYS A 52 1.17 12.17 4.13
N GLY A 53 1.22 10.86 3.92
CA GLY A 53 0.05 10.05 3.57
C GLY A 53 -0.58 9.33 4.77
N GLY A 54 0.23 8.97 5.77
CA GLY A 54 -0.22 8.23 6.93
C GLY A 54 -0.79 6.86 6.57
N SER A 55 -1.73 6.37 7.38
CA SER A 55 -2.27 5.00 7.27
C SER A 55 -2.98 4.71 5.95
N MET A 56 -3.72 5.69 5.43
CA MET A 56 -4.63 5.47 4.31
C MET A 56 -3.96 5.67 2.96
N HIS A 57 -2.95 6.54 2.84
CA HIS A 57 -2.40 6.96 1.55
C HIS A 57 -0.96 6.50 1.36
N MET A 58 -0.80 5.24 0.95
CA MET A 58 0.50 4.64 0.63
C MET A 58 0.49 4.16 -0.81
N TYR A 59 1.57 4.36 -1.57
CA TYR A 59 1.67 4.06 -3.00
C TYR A 59 2.93 3.28 -3.31
N ALA A 60 2.94 2.49 -4.38
CA ALA A 60 4.13 1.81 -4.87
C ALA A 60 4.07 1.67 -6.39
N LYS A 61 5.11 1.09 -7.01
CA LYS A 61 5.08 0.79 -8.45
C LYS A 61 3.90 -0.14 -8.75
N ASN A 62 3.04 0.25 -9.69
CA ASN A 62 1.80 -0.44 -10.06
C ASN A 62 0.81 -0.67 -8.90
N PHE A 63 0.97 0.07 -7.79
CA PHE A 63 0.04 0.10 -6.68
C PHE A 63 -0.47 1.52 -6.49
N TYR A 64 -1.69 1.78 -6.96
CA TYR A 64 -2.32 3.09 -6.91
C TYR A 64 -2.94 3.42 -5.55
N GLY A 65 -2.58 2.62 -4.54
CA GLY A 65 -2.62 3.00 -3.15
C GLY A 65 -3.89 2.65 -2.40
N GLY A 66 -3.96 3.21 -1.20
CA GLY A 66 -5.15 3.20 -0.37
C GLY A 66 -5.94 4.50 -0.54
N ASN A 67 -7.24 4.34 -0.76
CA ASN A 67 -8.16 5.45 -0.96
C ASN A 67 -9.07 5.62 0.25
N GLY A 68 -9.14 6.85 0.75
CA GLY A 68 -9.92 7.20 1.95
C GLY A 68 -11.41 7.42 1.68
N ILE A 69 -11.78 7.70 0.42
CA ILE A 69 -13.17 7.91 0.03
C ILE A 69 -13.77 6.57 -0.41
N VAL A 70 -14.81 6.14 0.29
CA VAL A 70 -15.47 4.85 0.03
C VAL A 70 -16.04 4.83 -1.39
N GLY A 71 -15.58 3.87 -2.21
CA GLY A 71 -16.06 3.66 -3.57
C GLY A 71 -15.36 4.47 -4.66
N ALA A 72 -14.42 5.36 -4.31
CA ALA A 72 -13.70 6.20 -5.27
C ALA A 72 -12.41 5.57 -5.83
N GLN A 73 -12.00 4.42 -5.29
CA GLN A 73 -10.81 3.69 -5.69
C GLN A 73 -10.93 3.04 -7.07
#